data_AF-A0A926K2P9-F1
#
_entry.id   AF-A0A926K2P9-F1
#
_cell.length_a   1.000
_cell.length_b   1.000
_cell.length_c   1.000
_cell.angle_alpha   90.00
_cell.angle_beta   90.00
_cell.angle_gamma   90.00
#
_symmetry.space_group_name_H-M   'P 1'
#
loop_
_entity.id
_entity.type
_entity.pdbx_description
1 polymer ?
#
loop_
_entity_poly.entity_id
_entity_poly.type
_entity_poly.pdbx_seq_one_letter_code
_entity_poly.pdbx_strand_id
1 'polypeptide(L)'
;MAPEALFQRIPTVIDAALVALVATLLALPSFSWPLTSLDESILLVYGEQVGSGLVPHRDFFTVYGPAPFYLLAGAFSTLGSSLETERALGLALHIAVALGCYLVGRSRDRVTALLAAVLSLTILFPLGTVAYA
;
A
#
# COMPACT_ATOMS: atom_id res chain seq x y z
N MET A 1 3.29 5.88 -33.65
CA MET A 1 3.03 6.54 -32.35
C MET A 1 3.67 7.91 -32.41
N ALA A 2 2.87 8.99 -32.41
CA ALA A 2 3.37 10.34 -32.67
C ALA A 2 4.27 10.84 -31.51
N PRO A 3 5.40 11.50 -31.78
CA PRO A 3 6.35 11.96 -30.77
C PRO A 3 5.73 12.85 -29.69
N GLU A 4 4.67 13.60 -30.01
CA GLU A 4 3.91 14.40 -29.03
C GLU A 4 3.33 13.59 -27.86
N ALA A 5 2.84 12.38 -28.12
CA ALA A 5 2.28 11.52 -27.07
C ALA A 5 3.36 11.01 -26.09
N LEU A 6 4.62 10.93 -26.54
CA LEU A 6 5.75 10.58 -25.68
C LEU A 6 6.12 11.75 -24.77
N PHE A 7 6.21 12.96 -25.32
CA PHE A 7 6.53 14.17 -24.54
C PHE A 7 5.46 14.51 -23.49
N GLN A 8 4.19 14.17 -23.75
CA GLN A 8 3.12 14.32 -22.75
C GLN A 8 3.16 13.26 -21.63
N ARG A 9 3.79 12.10 -21.85
CA ARG A 9 3.88 11.00 -20.87
C ARG A 9 5.05 11.15 -19.90
N ILE A 10 6.16 11.77 -20.33
CA ILE A 10 7.36 11.95 -19.50
C ILE A 10 7.06 12.68 -18.18
N PRO A 11 6.31 13.81 -18.15
CA PRO A 11 5.98 14.50 -16.91
C PRO A 11 5.15 13.64 -15.95
N THR A 12 4.23 12.83 -16.48
CA THR A 12 3.36 11.94 -15.68
C THR A 12 4.16 10.83 -15.01
N VAL A 13 5.13 10.25 -15.71
CA VAL A 13 6.01 9.22 -15.14
C VAL A 13 6.92 9.82 -14.07
N ILE A 14 7.46 11.02 -14.30
CA ILE A 14 8.28 11.73 -13.31
C ILE A 14 7.45 12.04 -12.06
N ASP A 15 6.26 12.62 -12.22
CA ASP A 15 5.38 12.94 -11.10
C ASP A 15 5.02 11.68 -10.30
N ALA A 16 4.64 10.58 -10.96
CA ALA A 16 4.33 9.32 -10.31
C ALA A 16 5.55 8.74 -9.55
N ALA A 17 6.73 8.79 -10.16
CA ALA A 17 7.97 8.37 -9.51
C ALA A 17 8.30 9.23 -8.29
N LEU A 18 8.09 10.55 -8.36
CA LEU A 18 8.27 11.46 -7.24
C LEU A 18 7.27 11.17 -6.12
N VAL A 19 5.99 10.93 -6.43
CA VAL A 19 4.98 10.54 -5.44
C VAL A 19 5.39 9.24 -4.72
N ALA A 20 5.81 8.22 -5.47
CA ALA A 20 6.27 6.95 -4.90
C ALA A 20 7.55 7.10 -4.05
N LEU A 21 8.49 7.94 -4.50
CA LEU A 21 9.71 8.25 -3.75
C LEU A 21 9.39 8.96 -2.43
N VAL A 22 8.56 10.01 -2.48
CA VAL A 22 8.17 10.76 -1.28
C VAL A 22 7.41 9.86 -0.31
N ALA A 23 6.47 9.05 -0.80
CA ALA A 23 5.76 8.07 0.01
C ALA A 23 6.73 7.13 0.73
N THR A 24 7.66 6.52 -0.02
CA THR A 24 8.69 5.64 0.53
C THR A 24 9.52 6.34 1.62
N LEU A 25 10.06 7.53 1.31
CA LEU A 25 10.93 8.26 2.25
C LEU A 25 10.20 8.64 3.54
N LEU A 26 8.93 9.03 3.46
CA LEU A 26 8.11 9.34 4.63
C LEU A 26 7.79 8.10 5.47
N ALA A 27 7.64 6.94 4.82
CA ALA A 27 7.30 5.68 5.49
C ALA A 27 8.50 4.95 6.09
N LEU A 28 9.73 5.18 5.63
CA LEU A 28 10.94 4.48 6.10
C LEU A 28 11.07 4.40 7.63
N PRO A 29 10.85 5.48 8.42
CA PRO A 29 10.97 5.41 9.87
C PRO A 29 9.97 4.45 10.52
N SER A 30 8.83 4.19 9.87
CA SER A 30 7.79 3.31 10.44
C SER A 30 8.17 1.84 10.43
N PHE A 31 9.14 1.42 9.61
CA PHE A 31 9.63 0.04 9.62
C PHE A 31 10.30 -0.37 10.94
N SER A 32 10.81 0.60 11.71
CA SER A 32 11.40 0.34 13.03
C SER A 32 10.40 0.50 14.18
N TRP A 33 9.15 0.83 13.91
CA TRP A 33 8.14 0.96 14.97
C TRP A 33 7.84 -0.40 15.60
N PRO A 34 7.65 -0.47 16.92
CA PRO A 34 7.31 -1.72 17.58
C PRO A 34 5.90 -2.19 17.17
N LEU A 35 5.72 -3.50 17.05
CA LEU A 35 4.40 -4.13 16.91
C LEU A 35 3.61 -3.88 18.20
N THR A 36 2.61 -3.01 18.14
CA THR A 36 1.89 -2.55 19.34
C THR A 36 0.38 -2.59 19.22
N SER A 37 -0.17 -2.57 18.00
CA SER A 37 -1.61 -2.61 17.81
C SER A 37 -2.11 -4.04 17.65
N LEU A 38 -3.29 -4.30 18.20
CA LEU A 38 -4.03 -5.54 17.93
C LEU A 38 -4.30 -5.68 16.44
N ASP A 39 -4.69 -4.57 15.81
CA ASP A 39 -5.05 -4.53 14.40
C ASP A 39 -3.87 -4.99 13.50
N GLU A 40 -2.61 -4.70 13.86
CA GLU A 40 -1.42 -5.07 13.05
C GLU A 40 -1.08 -6.53 13.33
N SER A 41 -1.22 -6.93 14.59
CA SER A 41 -0.98 -8.31 15.03
C SER A 41 -1.92 -9.31 14.34
N ILE A 42 -3.19 -8.96 14.14
CA ILE A 42 -4.14 -9.86 13.46
C ILE A 42 -3.82 -10.05 11.97
N LEU A 43 -3.22 -9.05 11.31
CA LEU A 43 -2.82 -9.17 9.90
C LEU A 43 -1.75 -10.27 9.73
N LEU A 44 -0.75 -10.28 10.62
CA LEU A 44 0.29 -11.32 10.67
C LEU A 44 -0.33 -12.70 10.92
N VAL A 45 -1.10 -12.84 12.00
CA VAL A 45 -1.68 -14.14 12.40
C VAL A 45 -2.64 -14.68 11.34
N TYR A 46 -3.54 -13.84 10.82
CA TYR A 46 -4.51 -14.30 9.82
C TYR A 46 -3.86 -14.56 8.45
N GLY A 47 -2.82 -13.79 8.09
CA GLY A 47 -2.00 -14.10 6.91
C GLY A 47 -1.32 -15.47 7.01
N GLU A 48 -0.75 -15.81 8.16
CA GLU A 48 -0.15 -17.13 8.40
C GLU A 48 -1.19 -18.26 8.40
N GLN A 49 -2.36 -18.04 9.00
CA GLN A 49 -3.46 -19.00 8.99
C GLN A 49 -3.92 -19.30 7.56
N VAL A 50 -4.10 -18.26 6.74
CA VAL A 50 -4.44 -18.42 5.32
C VAL A 50 -3.33 -19.13 4.55
N GLY A 51 -2.06 -18.78 4.80
CA GLY A 51 -0.91 -19.48 4.23
C GLY A 51 -0.84 -20.96 4.61
N SER A 52 -1.39 -21.32 5.77
CA SER A 52 -1.53 -22.70 6.26
C SER A 52 -2.76 -23.44 5.69
N GLY A 53 -3.55 -22.79 4.83
CA GLY A 53 -4.72 -23.37 4.17
C GLY A 53 -6.05 -23.15 4.88
N LEU A 54 -6.09 -22.36 5.96
CA LEU A 54 -7.34 -21.99 6.64
C LEU A 54 -8.07 -20.89 5.87
N VAL A 55 -9.40 -20.97 5.83
CA VAL A 55 -10.25 -20.05 5.09
C VAL A 55 -10.96 -19.10 6.06
N PRO A 56 -10.83 -17.76 5.90
CA PRO A 56 -11.51 -16.80 6.75
C PRO A 56 -13.03 -16.97 6.70
N HIS A 57 -13.71 -16.79 7.84
CA HIS A 57 -15.14 -17.01 8.06
C HIS A 57 -15.63 -18.47 7.97
N ARG A 58 -14.78 -19.42 7.55
CA ARG A 58 -15.08 -20.86 7.57
C ARG A 58 -14.35 -21.56 8.71
N ASP A 59 -13.03 -21.39 8.76
CA ASP A 59 -12.16 -22.11 9.70
C ASP A 59 -11.76 -21.23 10.89
N PHE A 60 -11.82 -19.91 10.74
CA PHE A 60 -11.63 -18.95 11.83
C PHE A 60 -12.52 -17.71 11.67
N PHE A 61 -12.85 -17.09 12.80
CA PHE A 61 -13.64 -15.87 12.82
C PHE A 61 -12.77 -14.63 12.56
N THR A 62 -13.26 -13.75 11.71
CA THR A 62 -12.75 -12.39 11.53
C THR A 62 -13.93 -11.46 11.22
N VAL A 63 -13.85 -10.22 11.70
CA VAL A 63 -14.84 -9.17 11.41
C VAL A 63 -14.58 -8.46 10.08
N TYR A 64 -13.39 -8.66 9.50
CA TYR A 64 -12.95 -8.02 8.26
C TYR A 64 -13.17 -8.90 7.04
N GLY A 65 -13.21 -8.28 5.86
CA GLY A 65 -13.17 -9.03 4.61
C GLY A 65 -11.85 -9.80 4.42
N PRO A 66 -11.85 -10.89 3.64
CA PRO A 66 -10.71 -11.83 3.59
C PRO A 66 -9.51 -11.35 2.75
N ALA A 67 -9.68 -10.34 1.89
CA ALA A 67 -8.70 -9.98 0.88
C ALA A 67 -7.29 -9.64 1.44
N PRO A 68 -7.14 -8.85 2.51
CA PRO A 68 -5.83 -8.53 3.07
C PRO A 68 -5.06 -9.79 3.52
N PHE A 69 -5.75 -10.77 4.10
CA PHE A 69 -5.13 -12.00 4.60
C PHE A 69 -4.60 -12.87 3.47
N TYR A 70 -5.30 -12.94 2.33
CA TYR A 70 -4.81 -13.64 1.14
C TYR A 70 -3.63 -12.93 0.48
N LEU A 71 -3.65 -11.59 0.42
CA LEU A 71 -2.52 -10.82 -0.11
C LEU A 71 -1.27 -11.02 0.76
N LEU A 72 -1.43 -10.98 2.09
CA LEU A 72 -0.35 -11.24 3.04
C LEU A 72 0.14 -12.68 2.97
N ALA A 73 -0.76 -13.68 2.89
CA ALA A 73 -0.35 -15.07 2.69
C ALA A 73 0.50 -15.25 1.42
N GLY A 74 0.12 -14.57 0.33
CA GLY A 74 0.92 -14.52 -0.90
C GLY A 74 2.29 -13.88 -0.67
N ALA A 75 2.34 -12.72 -0.01
CA ALA A 75 3.60 -12.04 0.31
C ALA A 75 4.50 -12.90 1.20
N PHE A 76 3.96 -13.49 2.27
CA PHE A 76 4.69 -14.38 3.18
C PHE A 76 5.22 -15.63 2.46
N SER A 77 4.50 -16.16 1.48
CA SER A 77 4.98 -17.31 0.70
C SER A 77 6.23 -17.01 -0.14
N THR A 78 6.47 -15.74 -0.47
CA THR A 78 7.58 -15.31 -1.34
C THR A 78 8.72 -14.60 -0.60
N LEU A 79 8.40 -13.81 0.42
CA LEU A 79 9.34 -12.97 1.18
C LEU A 79 9.58 -13.47 2.61
N GLY A 80 8.80 -14.46 3.07
CA GLY A 80 8.81 -14.96 4.45
C GLY A 80 7.78 -14.23 5.33
N SER A 81 7.29 -14.92 6.35
CA SER A 81 6.39 -14.34 7.36
C SER A 81 7.18 -13.47 8.33
N SER A 82 7.04 -12.15 8.21
CA SER A 82 7.67 -11.18 9.10
C SER A 82 6.92 -9.85 9.10
N LEU A 83 7.21 -9.02 10.10
CA LEU A 83 6.69 -7.66 10.20
C LEU A 83 7.14 -6.78 9.03
N GLU A 84 8.38 -6.99 8.56
CA GLU A 84 8.94 -6.26 7.42
C GLU A 84 8.22 -6.61 6.12
N THR A 85 7.86 -7.88 5.91
CA THR A 85 7.08 -8.30 4.73
C THR A 85 5.69 -7.66 4.74
N GLU A 86 5.03 -7.66 5.90
CA GLU A 86 3.72 -7.03 6.09
C GLU A 86 3.78 -5.52 5.78
N ARG A 87 4.77 -4.82 6.35
CA ARG A 87 4.98 -3.38 6.12
C ARG A 87 5.41 -3.03 4.70
N ALA A 88 6.17 -3.91 4.04
CA ALA A 88 6.52 -3.73 2.64
C ALA A 88 5.26 -3.81 1.74
N LEU A 89 4.34 -4.74 2.04
CA LEU A 89 3.06 -4.82 1.35
C LEU A 89 2.19 -3.59 1.65
N GLY A 90 2.10 -3.16 2.90
CA GLY A 90 1.33 -1.97 3.27
C GLY A 90 1.85 -0.69 2.60
N LEU A 91 3.18 -0.50 2.54
CA LEU A 91 3.79 0.58 1.77
C LEU A 91 3.42 0.51 0.28
N ALA A 92 3.45 -0.68 -0.32
CA ALA A 92 3.07 -0.85 -1.72
C ALA A 92 1.59 -0.48 -1.96
N LEU A 93 0.69 -0.85 -1.04
CA LEU A 93 -0.72 -0.48 -1.09
C LEU A 93 -0.92 1.04 -0.93
N HIS A 94 -0.24 1.68 0.02
CA HIS A 94 -0.29 3.13 0.20
C HIS A 94 0.19 3.90 -1.04
N ILE A 95 1.28 3.44 -1.66
CA ILE A 95 1.76 3.99 -2.94
C ILE A 95 0.72 3.78 -4.04
N ALA A 96 0.13 2.58 -4.14
CA ALA A 96 -0.90 2.29 -5.14
C ALA A 96 -2.13 3.20 -4.98
N VAL A 97 -2.58 3.46 -3.75
CA VAL A 97 -3.67 4.39 -3.45
C VAL A 97 -3.30 5.81 -3.85
N ALA A 98 -2.12 6.31 -3.46
CA ALA A 98 -1.68 7.66 -3.80
C ALA A 98 -1.55 7.86 -5.32
N LEU A 99 -1.02 6.86 -6.03
CA LEU A 99 -0.95 6.86 -7.49
C LEU A 99 -2.33 6.76 -8.15
N GLY A 100 -3.24 5.97 -7.58
CA GLY A 100 -4.64 5.92 -8.02
C GLY A 100 -5.30 7.29 -7.93
N CYS A 101 -5.17 7.97 -6.80
CA CYS A 101 -5.66 9.34 -6.60
C CYS A 101 -5.00 10.34 -7.55
N TYR A 102 -3.68 10.23 -7.77
CA TYR A 102 -2.96 11.04 -8.76
C TYR A 102 -3.55 10.86 -10.16
N LEU A 103 -3.72 9.61 -10.61
CA LEU A 103 -4.24 9.29 -11.95
C LEU A 103 -5.68 9.80 -12.14
N VAL A 104 -6.53 9.67 -11.11
CA VAL A 104 -7.88 10.23 -11.12
C VAL A 104 -7.82 11.76 -11.23
N GLY A 105 -7.02 12.44 -10.42
CA GLY A 105 -6.86 13.90 -10.48
C GLY A 105 -6.26 14.39 -11.80
N ARG A 106 -5.41 13.57 -12.43
CA ARG A 106 -4.75 13.87 -13.71
C ARG A 106 -5.72 13.97 -14.88
N SER A 107 -6.91 13.35 -14.77
CA SER A 107 -8.02 13.52 -15.72
C SER A 107 -8.50 14.98 -15.82
N ARG A 108 -8.22 15.80 -14.80
CA ARG A 108 -8.55 17.22 -14.77
C ARG A 108 -7.36 18.09 -15.17
N ASP A 109 -6.31 18.10 -14.37
CA ASP A 109 -5.08 18.85 -14.61
C ASP A 109 -3.94 18.36 -13.69
N ARG A 110 -2.72 18.84 -13.91
CA ARG A 110 -1.53 18.41 -13.15
C ARG A 110 -1.58 18.84 -11.68
N VAL A 111 -2.10 20.03 -11.38
CA VAL A 111 -2.15 20.56 -10.00
C VAL A 111 -3.14 19.74 -9.19
N THR A 112 -4.34 19.49 -9.72
CA THR A 112 -5.35 18.63 -9.09
C THR A 112 -4.79 17.23 -8.81
N ALA A 113 -4.04 16.64 -9.75
CA ALA A 113 -3.38 15.34 -9.57
C ALA A 113 -2.40 15.32 -8.38
N LEU A 114 -1.51 16.32 -8.31
CA LEU A 114 -0.51 16.42 -7.25
C LEU A 114 -1.16 16.68 -5.89
N LEU A 115 -2.17 17.55 -5.82
CA LEU A 115 -2.91 17.82 -4.59
C LEU A 115 -3.63 16.56 -4.09
N ALA A 116 -4.26 15.79 -4.98
CA ALA A 116 -4.90 14.54 -4.62
C ALA A 116 -3.89 13.52 -4.05
N ALA A 117 -2.72 13.37 -4.69
CA ALA A 117 -1.67 12.47 -4.21
C ALA A 117 -1.13 12.88 -2.83
N VAL A 118 -0.81 14.16 -2.66
CA VAL A 118 -0.31 14.72 -1.39
C VAL A 118 -1.33 14.56 -0.28
N LEU A 119 -2.61 14.84 -0.56
CA LEU A 119 -3.68 14.68 0.42
C LEU A 119 -3.82 13.21 0.84
N SER A 120 -3.80 12.27 -0.10
CA SER A 120 -3.85 10.84 0.21
C SER A 120 -2.67 10.42 1.10
N LEU A 121 -1.44 10.82 0.77
CA LEU A 121 -0.27 10.50 1.59
C LEU A 121 -0.34 11.13 2.99
N THR A 122 -0.90 12.33 3.10
CA THR A 122 -1.07 13.02 4.39
C THR A 122 -2.08 12.28 5.27
N ILE A 123 -3.16 11.77 4.69
CA ILE A 123 -4.18 10.98 5.40
C ILE A 123 -3.63 9.62 5.83
N LEU A 124 -2.81 8.99 5.00
CA LEU A 124 -2.22 7.67 5.29
C LEU A 124 -1.04 7.74 6.26
N PHE A 125 -0.32 8.86 6.34
CA PHE A 125 0.89 9.01 7.15
C PHE A 125 0.77 8.52 8.62
N PRO A 126 -0.32 8.81 9.37
CA PRO A 126 -0.47 8.35 10.75
C PRO A 126 -0.58 6.84 10.89
N LEU A 127 -0.94 6.11 9.83
CA LEU A 127 -1.03 4.65 9.82
C LEU A 127 0.35 3.98 9.69
N GLY A 128 1.40 4.75 9.37
CA GLY A 128 2.72 4.21 9.08
C GLY A 128 2.73 3.37 7.80
N THR A 129 3.26 2.15 7.89
CA THR A 129 3.36 1.20 6.77
C THR A 129 2.55 -0.06 6.96
N VAL A 130 1.70 -0.10 7.98
CA VAL A 130 0.84 -1.25 8.24
C VAL A 130 -0.11 -1.44 7.04
N ALA A 131 -0.32 -2.69 6.65
CA ALA A 131 -1.14 -3.12 5.53
C ALA A 131 -2.65 -3.05 5.82
N TYR A 132 -3.09 -2.00 6.52
CA TYR A 132 -4.48 -1.56 6.45
C TYR A 132 -4.68 -0.79 5.14
N ALA A 133 -5.82 -0.99 4.49
CA ALA A 133 -6.29 -0.13 3.42
C ALA A 133 -7.78 0.17 3.63
#